data_AF-A0A530Y828-F1
#
_entry.id   AF-A0A530Y828-F1
#
_cell.length_a   1.000
_cell.length_b   1.000
_cell.length_c   1.000
_cell.angle_alpha   90.00
_cell.angle_beta   90.00
_cell.angle_gamma   90.00
#
_symmetry.space_group_name_H-M   'P 1'
#
loop_
_entity.id
_entity.type
_entity.pdbx_description
1 polymer ?
#
loop_
_entity_poly.entity_id
_entity_poly.type
_entity_poly.pdbx_seq_one_letter_code
_entity_poly.pdbx_strand_id
1 'polypeptide(L)'
;MTKTIRLTMAQALTRFLARQMTESDGRKMPIFGGVWAIFGHGNVAGIGEALYQVRDELPTFRAHNEQAIAACAIACSLWARKVG
;
A
#
# COMPACT_ATOMS: atom_id res chain seq x y z
N MET A 1 -27.83 -8.50 10.78
CA MET A 1 -27.28 -8.89 9.47
C MET A 1 -26.10 -7.99 9.14
N THR A 2 -24.92 -8.56 8.92
CA THR A 2 -23.75 -7.83 8.42
C THR A 2 -24.05 -7.35 7.00
N LYS A 3 -24.02 -6.04 6.78
CA LYS A 3 -24.25 -5.44 5.47
C LYS A 3 -23.11 -5.83 4.53
N THR A 4 -23.40 -6.63 3.51
CA THR A 4 -22.41 -6.97 2.48
C THR A 4 -22.17 -5.74 1.61
N ILE A 5 -20.89 -5.50 1.29
CA ILE A 5 -20.46 -4.42 0.42
C ILE A 5 -19.96 -5.03 -0.89
N ARG A 6 -20.29 -4.41 -2.02
CA ARG A 6 -19.72 -4.78 -3.32
C ARG A 6 -18.49 -3.92 -3.59
N LEU A 7 -17.37 -4.57 -3.89
CA LEU A 7 -16.10 -3.94 -4.18
C LEU A 7 -15.55 -4.51 -5.48
N THR A 8 -14.80 -3.70 -6.23
CA THR A 8 -13.95 -4.21 -7.30
C THR A 8 -12.79 -5.03 -6.70
N MET A 9 -12.16 -5.88 -7.50
CA MET A 9 -10.99 -6.64 -7.05
C MET A 9 -9.88 -5.70 -6.50
N ALA A 10 -9.65 -4.56 -7.16
CA ALA A 10 -8.65 -3.58 -6.71
C ALA A 10 -9.01 -2.97 -5.35
N GLN A 11 -10.27 -2.62 -5.12
CA GLN A 11 -10.75 -2.10 -3.84
C GLN A 11 -10.67 -3.15 -2.72
N ALA A 12 -10.98 -4.40 -3.01
CA ALA A 12 -10.84 -5.49 -2.05
C ALA A 12 -9.37 -5.72 -1.67
N LEU A 13 -8.47 -5.74 -2.66
CA LEU A 13 -7.05 -5.97 -2.45
C LEU A 13 -6.40 -4.84 -1.64
N THR A 14 -6.62 -3.59 -2.01
CA THR A 14 -6.04 -2.42 -1.32
C THR A 14 -6.49 -2.33 0.14
N ARG A 15 -7.77 -2.64 0.42
CA ARG A 15 -8.30 -2.75 1.79
C ARG A 15 -7.71 -3.91 2.57
N PHE A 16 -7.54 -5.06 1.92
CA PHE A 16 -6.91 -6.22 2.55
C PHE A 16 -5.46 -5.89 2.97
N LEU A 17 -4.70 -5.26 2.08
CA LEU A 17 -3.30 -4.86 2.34
C LEU A 17 -3.21 -3.80 3.45
N ALA A 18 -4.06 -2.78 3.44
CA ALA A 18 -4.09 -1.74 4.47
C ALA A 18 -4.36 -2.30 5.88
N ARG A 19 -5.01 -3.47 6.00
CA ARG A 19 -5.36 -4.09 7.27
C ARG A 19 -4.36 -5.15 7.75
N GLN A 20 -3.26 -5.35 7.02
CA GLN A 20 -2.20 -6.24 7.47
C GLN A 20 -1.38 -5.55 8.56
N MET A 21 -1.48 -6.07 9.78
CA MET A 21 -0.81 -5.56 10.97
C MET A 21 0.14 -6.63 11.52
N THR A 22 1.27 -6.20 12.07
CA THR A 22 2.21 -7.05 12.80
C THR A 22 2.46 -6.47 14.17
N GLU A 23 3.01 -7.29 15.07
CA GLU A 23 3.40 -6.88 16.41
C GLU A 23 4.92 -7.00 16.52
N SER A 24 5.59 -5.89 16.79
CA SER A 24 7.02 -5.84 17.11
C SER A 24 7.20 -5.05 18.39
N ASP A 25 7.99 -5.59 19.32
CA ASP A 25 8.34 -4.94 20.59
C ASP A 25 7.12 -4.44 21.39
N GLY A 26 6.05 -5.25 21.38
CA GLY A 26 4.79 -4.97 22.07
C GLY A 26 3.94 -3.87 21.44
N ARG A 27 4.28 -3.41 20.23
CA ARG A 27 3.51 -2.41 19.47
C ARG A 27 2.91 -3.03 18.21
N LYS A 28 1.60 -2.83 18.03
CA LYS A 28 0.93 -3.13 16.77
C LYS A 28 1.24 -2.05 15.74
N MET A 29 1.80 -2.46 14.61
CA MET A 29 2.16 -1.58 13.50
C MET A 29 1.71 -2.19 12.17
N PRO A 30 1.40 -1.38 11.15
CA PRO A 30 1.07 -1.89 9.83
C PRO A 30 2.26 -2.61 9.21
N ILE A 31 2.02 -3.75 8.57
CA ILE A 31 3.03 -4.51 7.81
C ILE A 31 3.48 -3.71 6.58
N PHE A 32 2.57 -2.96 5.98
CA PHE A 32 2.85 -2.11 4.83
C PHE A 32 2.80 -0.64 5.26
N GLY A 33 3.95 0.05 5.24
CA GLY A 33 4.02 1.49 5.50
C GLY A 33 3.55 2.35 4.32
N GLY A 34 3.23 1.75 3.19
CA GLY A 34 2.78 2.41 1.96
C GLY A 34 3.06 1.58 0.71
N VAL A 35 2.63 2.10 -0.45
CA VAL A 35 2.78 1.46 -1.76
C VAL A 35 3.46 2.42 -2.73
N TRP A 36 4.44 1.94 -3.48
CA TRP A 36 5.00 2.69 -4.61
C TRP A 36 4.28 2.31 -5.89
N ALA A 37 3.85 3.31 -6.66
CA ALA A 37 3.10 3.07 -7.89
C ALA A 37 3.58 3.95 -9.05
N ILE A 38 3.65 3.33 -10.23
CA ILE A 38 3.71 4.02 -11.53
C ILE A 38 2.36 3.85 -12.19
N PHE A 39 1.69 4.98 -12.37
CA PHE A 39 0.39 5.00 -13.01
C PHE A 39 0.53 5.20 -14.52
N GLY A 40 -0.07 4.31 -15.28
CA GLY A 40 -0.36 4.47 -16.70
C GLY A 40 -1.88 4.42 -16.93
N HIS A 41 -2.31 4.78 -18.13
CA HIS A 41 -3.74 4.87 -18.48
C HIS A 41 -4.54 3.60 -18.17
N GLY A 42 -3.92 2.41 -18.25
CA GLY A 42 -4.57 1.14 -17.98
C GLY A 42 -4.73 0.74 -16.50
N ASN A 43 -3.92 1.29 -15.59
CA ASN A 43 -3.95 0.90 -14.17
C ASN A 43 -4.46 2.03 -13.23
N VAL A 44 -4.41 3.28 -13.69
CA VAL A 44 -4.82 4.45 -12.90
C VAL A 44 -6.33 4.45 -12.63
N ALA A 45 -7.14 4.03 -13.60
CA ALA A 45 -8.60 4.04 -13.48
C ALA A 45 -9.14 3.00 -12.50
N GLY A 46 -8.39 1.91 -12.23
CA GLY A 46 -8.80 0.85 -11.32
C GLY A 46 -8.06 0.87 -9.99
N ILE A 47 -6.74 0.66 -10.03
CA ILE A 47 -5.90 0.59 -8.82
C ILE A 47 -5.68 1.99 -8.23
N GLY A 48 -5.55 3.02 -9.06
CA GLY A 48 -5.39 4.39 -8.58
C GLY A 48 -6.60 4.88 -7.78
N GLU A 49 -7.82 4.60 -8.26
CA GLU A 49 -9.06 4.89 -7.54
C GLU A 49 -9.13 4.15 -6.21
N ALA A 50 -8.84 2.85 -6.21
CA ALA A 50 -8.85 2.02 -5.01
C ALA A 50 -7.81 2.47 -3.96
N LEU A 51 -6.59 2.77 -4.38
CA LEU A 51 -5.53 3.30 -3.50
C LEU A 51 -5.88 4.68 -2.95
N TYR A 52 -6.54 5.52 -3.73
CA TYR A 52 -6.99 6.83 -3.27
C TYR A 52 -7.99 6.72 -2.11
N GLN A 53 -8.88 5.72 -2.13
CA GLN A 53 -9.85 5.49 -1.05
C GLN A 53 -9.21 5.07 0.28
N VAL A 54 -8.00 4.50 0.27
CA VAL A 54 -7.30 3.99 1.47
C VAL A 54 -6.02 4.75 1.80
N ARG A 55 -5.78 5.89 1.16
CA ARG A 55 -4.50 6.64 1.21
C ARG A 55 -4.03 7.00 2.63
N ASP A 56 -4.95 7.15 3.58
CA ASP A 56 -4.65 7.53 4.97
C ASP A 56 -4.10 6.32 5.76
N GLU A 57 -4.50 5.10 5.38
CA GLU A 57 -4.02 3.84 5.97
C GLU A 57 -2.84 3.24 5.15
N LEU A 58 -2.84 3.44 3.83
CA LEU A 58 -1.87 2.89 2.90
C LEU A 58 -1.40 3.98 1.91
N PRO A 59 -0.43 4.83 2.29
CA PRO A 59 -0.02 5.97 1.49
C PRO A 59 0.63 5.52 0.18
N THR A 60 0.29 6.20 -0.92
CA THR A 60 0.84 5.90 -2.25
C THR A 60 1.93 6.88 -2.64
N PHE A 61 3.12 6.38 -2.92
CA PHE A 61 4.26 7.15 -3.39
C PHE A 61 4.39 7.03 -4.91
N ARG A 62 4.29 8.16 -5.62
CA ARG A 62 4.44 8.19 -7.07
C ARG A 62 5.91 8.28 -7.44
N ALA A 63 6.33 7.44 -8.36
CA ALA A 63 7.66 7.55 -8.94
C ALA A 63 7.60 7.49 -10.47
N HIS A 64 8.67 7.97 -11.10
CA HIS A 64 8.74 8.22 -12.54
C HIS A 64 9.69 7.26 -13.26
N ASN A 65 10.38 6.39 -12.52
CA ASN A 65 11.33 5.41 -13.04
C ASN A 65 11.24 4.11 -12.23
N GLU A 66 10.92 3.01 -12.90
CA GLU A 66 10.78 1.66 -12.31
C GLU A 66 12.04 1.21 -11.56
N GLN A 67 13.22 1.47 -12.11
CA GLN A 67 14.51 1.11 -11.50
C GLN A 67 14.74 1.90 -10.21
N ALA A 68 14.36 3.18 -10.20
CA ALA A 68 14.44 4.02 -9.00
C ALA A 68 13.45 3.57 -7.92
N ILE A 69 12.26 3.08 -8.30
CA ILE A 69 11.29 2.50 -7.35
C ILE A 69 11.83 1.25 -6.70
N ALA A 70 12.39 0.33 -7.49
CA ALA A 70 12.95 -0.90 -6.95
C ALA A 70 14.04 -0.60 -5.91
N ALA A 71 14.96 0.33 -6.24
CA ALA A 71 16.00 0.77 -5.31
C ALA A 71 15.43 1.45 -4.05
N CYS A 72 14.45 2.36 -4.20
CA CYS A 72 13.82 3.04 -3.07
C CYS A 72 13.03 2.07 -2.18
N ALA A 73 12.29 1.11 -2.75
CA ALA A 73 11.52 0.14 -2.00
C ALA A 73 12.42 -0.78 -1.16
N ILE A 74 13.55 -1.23 -1.72
CA ILE A 74 14.56 -2.00 -0.98
C ILE A 74 15.17 -1.14 0.13
N ALA A 75 15.57 0.10 -0.18
CA ALA A 75 16.15 1.01 0.80
C ALA A 75 15.19 1.32 1.96
N CYS A 76 13.92 1.64 1.68
CA CYS A 76 12.88 1.86 2.69
C CYS A 76 12.65 0.60 3.55
N SER A 77 12.64 -0.59 2.93
CA SER A 77 12.44 -1.85 3.66
C SER A 77 13.62 -2.17 4.59
N LEU A 78 14.85 -1.93 4.15
CA LEU A 78 16.06 -2.10 4.97
C LEU A 78 16.13 -1.07 6.10
N TRP A 79 15.78 0.18 5.79
CA TRP A 79 15.75 1.24 6.79
C TRP A 79 14.70 0.92 7.87
N ALA A 80 13.47 0.57 7.48
CA ALA A 80 12.42 0.19 8.42
C ALA A 80 12.81 -0.98 9.35
N ARG A 81 13.60 -1.95 8.89
CA ARG A 81 14.16 -3.02 9.75
C ARG A 81 15.22 -2.56 10.74
N LYS A 82 15.88 -1.42 10.49
CA LYS A 82 16.99 -0.92 11.30
C LYS A 82 16.56 0.08 12.37
N VAL A 83 15.41 0.73 12.18
CA VAL A 83 14.81 1.72 13.10
C VAL A 83 13.54 1.23 13.80
N GLY A 84 13.02 0.05 13.45
CA GLY A 84 12.06 -0.69 14.28
C GLY A 84 12.78 -1.33 15.46
#